data_AF-A0A4Y2FQE3-F1
#
_entry.id   AF-A0A4Y2FQE3-F1
#
_cell.length_a   1.000
_cell.length_b   1.000
_cell.length_c   1.000
_cell.angle_alpha   90.00
_cell.angle_beta   90.00
_cell.angle_gamma   90.00
#
_symmetry.space_group_name_H-M   'P 1'
#
loop_
_entity.id
_entity.type
_entity.pdbx_description
1 polymer ?
#
loop_
_entity_poly.entity_id
_entity_poly.type
_entity_poly.pdbx_seq_one_letter_code
_entity_poly.pdbx_strand_id
1 'polypeptide(L)'
;MNLNYAAQQHYYINEDKEKLQLLITHCKPDWPNSYSFSKCLAENVIADTASDLPVAIIRPSIIVSTWKHPFPGYLEENSGMTALFLGIGKGFIKVNNADPNSKLNFVPADVVANAHVLAAWSVGTKR
;
A
#
# COMPACT_ATOMS: atom_id res chain seq x y z
N MET A 1 4.94 -29.92 -25.68
CA MET A 1 5.10 -28.60 -25.02
C MET A 1 6.45 -28.05 -25.47
N ASN A 2 6.48 -27.02 -26.32
CA ASN A 2 7.67 -26.62 -27.09
C ASN A 2 8.68 -25.83 -26.24
N LEU A 3 9.91 -26.31 -26.15
CA LEU A 3 11.01 -25.72 -25.37
C LEU A 3 11.36 -24.27 -25.80
N ASN A 4 11.10 -23.91 -27.07
CA ASN A 4 11.35 -22.55 -27.59
C ASN A 4 10.41 -21.48 -27.02
N TYR A 5 9.19 -21.86 -26.63
CA TYR A 5 8.21 -20.89 -26.11
C TYR A 5 8.55 -20.48 -24.68
N ALA A 6 9.03 -21.42 -23.86
CA ALA A 6 9.53 -21.14 -22.52
C ALA A 6 10.78 -20.24 -22.56
N ALA A 7 11.73 -20.53 -23.45
CA ALA A 7 12.93 -19.71 -23.61
C ALA A 7 12.61 -18.27 -24.08
N GLN A 8 11.66 -18.10 -25.01
CA GLN A 8 11.18 -16.79 -25.41
C GLN A 8 10.47 -16.06 -24.26
N GLN A 9 9.55 -16.71 -23.55
CA GLN A 9 8.89 -16.11 -22.39
C GLN A 9 9.89 -15.69 -21.30
N HIS A 10 10.89 -16.51 -20.99
CA HIS A 10 11.96 -16.17 -20.06
C HIS A 10 12.78 -14.95 -20.53
N TYR A 11 13.01 -14.79 -21.83
CA TYR A 11 13.71 -13.63 -22.40
C TYR A 11 12.88 -12.33 -22.27
N TYR A 12 11.60 -12.35 -22.69
CA TYR A 12 10.70 -11.20 -22.57
C TYR A 12 10.50 -10.76 -21.11
N ILE A 13 10.34 -11.72 -20.19
CA ILE A 13 10.21 -11.44 -18.75
C ILE A 13 11.47 -10.76 -18.18
N ASN A 14 12.66 -11.09 -18.71
CA ASN A 14 13.91 -10.52 -18.21
C ASN A 14 14.16 -9.11 -18.77
N GLU A 15 13.86 -8.84 -20.05
CA GLU A 15 13.94 -7.48 -20.61
C GLU A 15 12.99 -6.50 -19.91
N ASP A 16 11.75 -6.93 -19.64
CA ASP A 16 10.77 -6.09 -18.95
C ASP A 16 11.18 -5.84 -17.49
N LYS A 17 11.82 -6.81 -16.84
CA LYS A 17 12.38 -6.63 -15.49
C LYS A 17 13.52 -5.61 -15.47
N GLU A 18 14.42 -5.64 -16.45
CA GLU A 18 15.53 -4.68 -16.54
C GLU A 18 15.02 -3.26 -16.83
N LYS A 19 14.06 -3.11 -17.75
CA LYS A 19 13.39 -1.83 -18.01
C LYS A 19 12.66 -1.32 -16.77
N LEU A 20 11.94 -2.19 -16.07
CA LEU A 20 11.25 -1.85 -14.83
C LEU A 20 12.24 -1.40 -13.74
N GLN A 21 13.38 -2.06 -13.59
CA GLN A 21 14.43 -1.66 -12.65
C GLN A 21 15.05 -0.31 -13.00
N LEU A 22 15.25 -0.03 -14.29
CA LEU A 22 15.72 1.27 -14.76
C LEU A 22 14.71 2.37 -14.43
N LEU A 23 13.42 2.16 -14.71
CA LEU A 23 12.34 3.11 -14.38
C LEU A 23 12.24 3.33 -12.87
N ILE A 24 12.28 2.25 -12.08
CA ILE A 24 12.29 2.34 -10.62
C ILE A 24 13.50 3.16 -10.16
N THR A 25 14.69 2.92 -10.69
CA THR A 25 15.91 3.66 -10.31
C THR A 25 15.80 5.14 -10.64
N HIS A 26 15.18 5.49 -11.77
CA HIS A 26 14.99 6.88 -12.19
C HIS A 26 13.91 7.60 -11.37
N CYS A 27 12.86 6.90 -10.95
CA CYS A 27 11.77 7.47 -10.18
C CYS A 27 12.00 7.43 -8.66
N LYS A 28 12.82 6.52 -8.14
CA LYS A 28 13.10 6.35 -6.71
C LYS A 28 13.68 7.56 -5.96
N PRO A 29 14.45 8.50 -6.57
CA PRO A 29 15.08 9.58 -5.82
C PRO A 29 14.10 10.46 -5.02
N ASP A 30 12.87 10.63 -5.51
CA ASP A 30 11.89 11.56 -4.94
C ASP A 30 10.83 10.89 -4.06
N TRP A 31 10.79 9.55 -4.00
CA TRP A 31 9.76 8.82 -3.26
C TRP A 31 10.26 8.25 -1.94
N PRO A 32 9.47 8.36 -0.83
CA PRO A 32 9.90 7.90 0.48
C PRO A 32 10.26 6.40 0.54
N ASN A 33 9.59 5.57 -0.27
CA ASN A 33 9.86 4.15 -0.40
C ASN A 33 9.22 3.60 -1.68
N SER A 34 9.58 2.36 -2.04
CA SER A 34 9.05 1.66 -3.22
C SER A 34 7.55 1.36 -3.14
N TYR A 35 6.99 1.25 -1.93
CA TYR A 35 5.56 1.03 -1.73
C TYR A 35 4.73 2.26 -2.10
N SER A 36 5.11 3.44 -1.61
CA SER A 36 4.44 4.71 -1.94
C SER A 36 4.53 4.99 -3.44
N PHE A 37 5.69 4.71 -4.06
CA PHE A 37 5.85 4.81 -5.50
C PHE A 37 4.91 3.87 -6.26
N SER A 38 4.87 2.58 -5.89
CA SER A 38 4.03 1.60 -6.59
C SER A 38 2.54 1.88 -6.44
N LYS A 39 2.10 2.39 -5.29
CA LYS A 39 0.72 2.83 -5.08
C LYS A 39 0.37 4.06 -5.90
N CYS A 40 1.25 5.06 -5.96
CA CYS A 40 1.06 6.23 -6.83
C CYS A 40 0.95 5.80 -8.30
N LEU A 41 1.83 4.92 -8.76
CA LEU A 41 1.77 4.39 -10.13
C LEU A 41 0.44 3.67 -10.40
N ALA A 42 -0.01 2.83 -9.46
CA ALA A 42 -1.29 2.13 -9.59
C ALA A 42 -2.48 3.10 -9.68
N GLU A 43 -2.48 4.19 -8.92
CA GLU A 43 -3.53 5.22 -8.99
C GLU A 43 -3.58 5.90 -10.37
N ASN A 44 -2.41 6.18 -10.96
CA ASN A 44 -2.34 6.76 -12.32
C ASN A 44 -2.83 5.76 -13.38
N VAL A 45 -2.41 4.50 -13.28
CA VAL A 45 -2.91 3.43 -14.18
C VAL A 45 -4.42 3.30 -14.09
N ILE A 46 -4.99 3.37 -12.88
CA ILE A 46 -6.44 3.35 -12.69
C ILE A 46 -7.09 4.59 -13.33
N ALA A 47 -6.51 5.78 -13.15
CA ALA A 47 -7.04 7.00 -13.78
C ALA A 47 -7.08 6.91 -15.32
N ASP A 48 -6.06 6.28 -15.92
CA ASP A 48 -5.96 6.12 -17.37
C ASP A 48 -6.85 4.99 -17.92
N THR A 49 -7.15 3.96 -17.11
CA THR A 49 -7.80 2.71 -17.59
C THR A 49 -9.23 2.50 -17.10
N ALA A 50 -9.69 3.22 -16.07
CA ALA A 50 -10.99 2.99 -15.44
C ALA A 50 -12.19 3.22 -16.37
N SER A 51 -12.05 4.03 -17.43
CA SER A 51 -13.11 4.35 -18.40
C SER A 51 -14.45 4.64 -17.71
N ASP A 52 -15.47 3.81 -17.94
CA ASP A 52 -16.84 3.99 -17.41
C ASP A 52 -17.10 3.18 -16.12
N LEU A 53 -16.07 2.59 -15.52
CA LEU A 53 -16.20 1.84 -14.28
C LEU A 53 -16.39 2.79 -13.09
N PRO A 54 -17.33 2.51 -12.18
CA PRO A 54 -17.47 3.28 -10.94
C PRO A 54 -16.30 2.97 -9.99
N VAL A 55 -15.29 3.84 -9.98
CA VAL A 55 -14.06 3.65 -9.19
C VAL A 55 -13.93 4.72 -8.11
N ALA A 56 -13.50 4.30 -6.92
CA ALA A 56 -13.07 5.18 -5.84
C ALA A 56 -11.64 4.82 -5.42
N ILE A 57 -10.78 5.84 -5.25
CA ILE A 57 -9.44 5.69 -4.70
C ILE A 57 -9.45 6.26 -3.27
N ILE A 58 -9.15 5.42 -2.29
CA ILE A 58 -9.06 5.81 -0.89
C ILE A 58 -7.59 5.84 -0.48
N ARG A 59 -7.16 6.96 0.10
CA ARG A 59 -5.77 7.20 0.53
C ARG A 59 -5.70 7.27 2.05
N PRO A 60 -5.76 6.13 2.77
CA PRO A 60 -5.62 6.14 4.21
C PRO A 60 -4.18 6.49 4.61
N SER A 61 -4.02 7.03 5.82
CA SER A 61 -2.71 7.16 6.46
C SER A 61 -2.26 5.82 7.06
N ILE A 62 -1.32 5.84 8.00
CA ILE A 62 -0.84 4.60 8.63
C ILE A 62 -1.98 3.96 9.42
N ILE A 63 -2.40 2.77 8.99
CA ILE A 63 -3.46 2.03 9.64
C ILE A 63 -2.92 1.38 10.92
N VAL A 64 -3.64 1.54 12.02
CA VAL A 64 -3.35 0.93 13.32
C VAL A 64 -4.53 0.10 13.81
N SER A 65 -4.42 -0.47 15.02
CA SER A 65 -5.48 -1.25 15.65
C SER A 65 -6.82 -0.55 15.65
N THR A 66 -7.88 -1.34 15.64
CA THR A 66 -9.26 -0.86 15.65
C THR A 66 -9.57 0.00 16.88
N TRP A 67 -10.44 0.99 16.69
CA TRP A 67 -10.93 1.81 17.78
C TRP A 67 -12.12 1.17 18.50
N LYS A 68 -13.09 0.63 17.74
CA LYS A 68 -14.35 0.08 18.28
C LYS A 68 -14.67 -1.33 17.79
N HIS A 69 -14.59 -1.60 16.49
CA HIS A 69 -15.06 -2.87 15.93
C HIS A 69 -13.91 -3.70 15.35
N PRO A 70 -13.88 -5.03 15.57
CA PRO A 70 -14.84 -5.85 16.32
C PRO A 70 -14.78 -5.64 17.84
N PHE A 71 -13.63 -5.22 18.38
CA PHE A 71 -13.44 -4.72 19.74
C PHE A 71 -12.19 -3.83 19.78
N PRO A 72 -12.05 -2.89 20.73
CA PRO A 72 -10.91 -1.98 20.78
C PRO A 72 -9.57 -2.71 20.85
N GLY A 73 -8.61 -2.29 20.03
CA GLY A 73 -7.26 -2.88 19.99
C GLY A 73 -7.15 -4.15 19.15
N TYR A 74 -8.23 -4.59 18.48
CA TYR A 74 -8.16 -5.73 17.56
C TYR A 74 -7.20 -5.46 16.40
N LEU A 75 -6.39 -6.46 16.09
CA LEU A 75 -5.38 -6.52 15.04
C LEU A 75 -5.34 -7.96 14.50
N GLU A 76 -5.39 -8.11 13.18
CA GLU A 76 -5.23 -9.43 12.53
C GLU A 76 -3.77 -9.75 12.27
N GLU A 77 -3.00 -8.76 11.80
CA GLU A 77 -1.60 -8.92 11.44
C GLU A 77 -0.71 -8.02 12.29
N ASN A 78 0.33 -8.61 12.88
CA ASN A 78 1.40 -7.88 13.55
C ASN A 78 2.47 -7.46 12.54
N SER A 79 2.08 -6.74 11.49
CA SER A 79 2.98 -6.22 10.47
C SER A 79 3.13 -4.69 10.56
N GLY A 80 4.20 -4.17 9.95
CA GLY A 80 4.44 -2.73 9.86
C GLY A 80 4.56 -2.01 11.21
N MET A 81 3.78 -0.94 11.38
CA MET A 81 3.85 -0.06 12.55
C MET A 81 3.33 -0.72 13.83
N THR A 82 2.38 -1.65 13.74
CA THR A 82 1.91 -2.43 14.88
C THR A 82 3.06 -3.25 15.49
N ALA A 83 3.88 -3.89 14.66
CA ALA A 83 5.03 -4.66 15.12
C ALA A 83 6.06 -3.77 15.83
N LEU A 84 6.29 -2.56 15.30
CA LEU A 84 7.15 -1.56 15.93
C LEU A 84 6.65 -1.18 17.32
N PHE A 85 5.36 -0.84 17.46
CA PHE A 85 4.76 -0.49 18.76
C PHE A 85 4.82 -1.64 19.76
N LEU A 86 4.54 -2.88 19.32
CA LEU A 86 4.67 -4.06 20.18
C LEU A 86 6.12 -4.31 20.61
N GLY A 87 7.09 -4.12 19.71
CA GLY A 87 8.51 -4.26 20.01
C GLY A 87 9.01 -3.20 21.00
N ILE A 88 8.53 -1.97 20.88
CA ILE A 88 8.80 -0.89 21.84
C ILE A 88 8.15 -1.20 23.19
N GLY A 89 6.85 -1.54 23.19
CA GLY A 89 6.10 -1.83 24.42
C GLY A 89 6.64 -3.05 25.20
N LYS A 90 7.18 -4.05 24.50
CA LYS A 90 7.87 -5.20 25.11
C LYS A 90 9.32 -4.92 25.52
N GLY A 91 9.88 -3.77 25.16
CA GLY A 91 11.26 -3.38 25.47
C GLY A 91 12.34 -4.02 24.57
N PHE A 92 11.94 -4.65 23.45
CA PHE A 92 12.88 -5.18 22.47
C PHE A 92 13.49 -4.09 21.60
N ILE A 93 12.71 -3.05 21.28
CA ILE A 93 13.17 -1.88 20.52
C ILE A 93 13.39 -0.74 21.50
N LYS A 94 14.67 -0.34 21.67
CA LYS A 94 15.08 0.70 22.62
C LYS A 94 15.43 2.04 21.97
N VAL A 95 15.77 2.01 20.68
CA VAL A 95 16.18 3.18 19.91
C VAL A 95 15.46 3.12 18.56
N ASN A 96 14.88 4.25 18.15
CA ASN A 96 14.28 4.43 16.84
C ASN A 96 14.98 5.60 16.13
N ASN A 97 15.41 5.40 14.88
CA ASN A 97 16.02 6.45 14.08
C ASN A 97 14.92 7.20 13.31
N ALA A 98 14.44 8.30 13.87
CA ALA A 98 13.40 9.15 13.27
C ALA A 98 13.66 10.62 13.59
N ASP A 99 13.21 11.50 12.70
CA ASP A 99 13.18 12.94 12.98
C ASP A 99 12.14 13.21 14.09
N PRO A 100 12.52 13.80 15.23
CA PRO A 100 11.61 14.10 16.33
C PRO A 100 10.52 15.12 15.96
N ASN A 101 10.69 15.90 14.89
CA ASN A 101 9.70 16.86 14.41
C ASN A 101 8.72 16.26 13.38
N SER A 102 8.94 15.01 12.97
CA SER A 102 8.09 14.33 12.01
C SER A 102 6.71 14.02 12.59
N LYS A 103 5.65 14.34 11.84
CA LYS A 103 4.27 14.05 12.22
C LYS A 103 3.83 12.71 11.65
N LEU A 104 3.47 11.77 12.52
CA LEU A 104 2.91 10.48 12.13
C LEU A 104 1.39 10.53 12.23
N ASN A 105 0.71 10.38 11.09
CA ASN A 105 -0.75 10.33 11.03
C ASN A 105 -1.21 8.87 11.08
N PHE A 106 -1.93 8.52 12.14
CA PHE A 106 -2.51 7.20 12.32
C PHE A 106 -4.02 7.23 12.11
N VAL A 107 -4.57 6.15 11.55
CA VAL A 107 -6.01 5.96 11.39
C VAL A 107 -6.41 4.56 11.88
N PRO A 108 -7.50 4.41 12.66
CA PRO A 108 -7.97 3.10 13.08
C PRO A 108 -8.45 2.24 11.90
N ALA A 109 -8.15 0.94 11.92
CA ALA A 109 -8.53 0.02 10.84
C ALA A 109 -10.05 -0.04 10.59
N ASP A 110 -10.86 0.03 11.64
CA ASP A 110 -12.33 0.01 11.54
C ASP A 110 -12.90 1.26 10.89
N VAL A 111 -12.27 2.42 11.10
CA VAL A 111 -12.63 3.66 10.38
C VAL A 111 -12.32 3.52 8.89
N VAL A 112 -11.16 2.97 8.55
CA VAL A 112 -10.76 2.76 7.15
C VAL A 112 -11.68 1.74 6.46
N ALA A 113 -12.00 0.63 7.12
CA ALA A 113 -12.92 -0.38 6.60
C ALA A 113 -14.30 0.22 6.30
N ASN A 114 -14.85 1.01 7.23
CA ASN A 114 -16.11 1.71 7.03
C ASN A 114 -16.03 2.71 5.87
N ALA A 115 -14.92 3.44 5.73
CA ALA A 115 -14.71 4.34 4.60
C ALA A 115 -14.71 3.59 3.25
N HIS A 116 -14.13 2.39 3.18
CA HIS A 116 -14.17 1.56 1.98
C HIS A 116 -15.60 1.15 1.59
N VAL A 117 -16.38 0.68 2.56
CA VAL A 117 -17.79 0.31 2.33
C VAL A 117 -18.61 1.52 1.87
N LEU A 118 -18.43 2.68 2.52
CA LEU A 118 -19.12 3.91 2.15
C LEU A 118 -18.72 4.42 0.76
N ALA A 119 -17.43 4.35 0.41
CA ALA A 119 -16.96 4.74 -0.91
C ALA A 119 -17.53 3.83 -1.99
N ALA A 120 -17.49 2.51 -1.79
CA ALA A 120 -18.05 1.53 -2.70
C ALA A 120 -19.56 1.75 -2.92
N TRP A 121 -20.31 1.99 -1.84
CA TRP A 121 -21.72 2.36 -1.93
C TRP A 121 -21.90 3.66 -2.72
N SER A 122 -21.18 4.73 -2.36
CA SER A 122 -21.30 6.03 -3.02
C SER A 122 -21.04 5.97 -4.52
N VAL A 123 -20.02 5.24 -4.98
CA VAL A 123 -19.74 5.15 -6.42
C VAL A 123 -20.66 4.15 -7.12
N GLY A 124 -21.12 3.11 -6.43
CA GLY A 124 -22.05 2.13 -6.97
C GLY A 124 -23.47 2.65 -7.15
N THR A 125 -23.92 3.59 -6.30
CA THR A 125 -25.29 4.15 -6.36
C THR A 125 -25.40 5.48 -7.08
N LYS A 126 -24.30 6.22 -7.26
CA LYS A 126 -24.29 7.43 -8.11
C LYS A 126 -24.26 7.01 -9.57
N ARG A 127 -25.44 6.69 -10.11
CA ARG A 127 -25.73 6.58 -11.55
C ARG A 127 -26.80 7.59 -11.92
#